data_AF-G2ZS67-F1
#
_entry.id   AF-G2ZS67-F1
#
_cell.length_a   1.000
_cell.length_b   1.000
_cell.length_c   1.000
_cell.angle_alpha   90.00
_cell.angle_beta   90.00
_cell.angle_gamma   90.00
#
_symmetry.space_group_name_H-M   'P 1'
#
loop_
_entity.id
_entity.type
_entity.pdbx_description
1 polymer ?
#
loop_
_entity_poly.entity_id
_entity_poly.type
_entity_poly.pdbx_seq_one_letter_code
_entity_poly.pdbx_strand_id
1 'polypeptide(L)'
;MAIGDVHFQMEDYDKAFKCFYNAVQCPKGLGNPYIHLRLGQLYYEQENFDKATDELARAYMGGGIDIFMEDDPKYLVGPEQSAKAYRTRRSS
;
A
#
# COMPACT_ATOMS: atom_id res chain seq x y z
N MET A 1 -16.07 9.18 -0.31
CA MET A 1 -14.78 9.38 0.40
C MET A 1 -14.77 8.46 1.61
N ALA A 2 -13.75 7.60 1.73
CA ALA A 2 -13.62 6.76 2.91
C ALA A 2 -13.08 7.60 4.07
N ILE A 3 -13.50 7.28 5.30
CA ILE A 3 -13.01 7.97 6.51
C ILE A 3 -11.48 7.85 6.64
N GLY A 4 -10.90 6.74 6.15
CA GLY A 4 -9.45 6.55 6.10
C GLY A 4 -8.74 7.56 5.19
N ASP A 5 -9.32 7.91 4.02
CA ASP A 5 -8.72 8.88 3.10
C ASP A 5 -8.77 10.30 3.71
N VAL A 6 -9.83 10.62 4.44
CA VAL A 6 -9.98 11.92 5.14
C VAL A 6 -8.90 12.07 6.23
N HIS A 7 -8.65 11.02 7.02
CA HIS A 7 -7.59 11.06 8.03
C HIS A 7 -6.19 11.09 7.41
N PHE A 8 -5.97 10.40 6.29
CA PHE A 8 -4.71 10.46 5.55
C PHE A 8 -4.40 11.88 5.07
N GLN A 9 -5.40 12.58 4.51
CA GLN A 9 -5.26 13.97 4.07
C GLN A 9 -5.06 14.97 5.24
N MET A 10 -5.47 14.60 6.45
CA MET A 10 -5.25 15.39 7.67
C MET A 10 -3.93 15.06 8.36
N GLU A 11 -3.08 14.22 7.76
CA GLU A 11 -1.83 13.71 8.35
C GLU A 11 -2.03 12.99 9.69
N ASP A 12 -3.27 12.57 9.99
CA ASP A 12 -3.62 11.79 11.18
C ASP A 12 -3.43 10.30 10.87
N TYR A 13 -2.17 9.92 10.72
CA TYR A 13 -1.76 8.60 10.24
C TYR A 13 -2.20 7.48 11.19
N ASP A 14 -2.29 7.72 12.49
CA ASP A 14 -2.75 6.73 13.48
C ASP A 14 -4.22 6.35 13.28
N LYS A 15 -5.10 7.34 13.03
CA LYS A 15 -6.52 7.06 12.78
C LYS A 15 -6.73 6.44 11.41
N ALA A 16 -6.06 6.95 10.39
CA ALA A 16 -6.07 6.36 9.05
C ALA A 16 -5.64 4.89 9.11
N PHE A 17 -4.56 4.59 9.85
CA PHE A 17 -4.06 3.23 10.03
C PHE A 17 -5.10 2.30 10.64
N LYS A 18 -5.75 2.70 11.73
CA LYS A 18 -6.81 1.88 12.35
C LYS A 18 -7.96 1.59 11.38
N CYS A 19 -8.36 2.57 10.57
CA CYS A 19 -9.42 2.38 9.57
C CYS A 19 -9.02 1.35 8.51
N PHE A 20 -7.86 1.49 7.88
CA PHE A 20 -7.42 0.58 6.82
C PHE A 20 -6.99 -0.79 7.36
N TYR A 21 -6.41 -0.84 8.55
CA TYR A 21 -6.05 -2.10 9.21
C TYR A 21 -7.30 -2.93 9.52
N ASN A 22 -8.36 -2.33 10.05
CA ASN A 22 -9.62 -3.04 10.24
C ASN A 22 -10.24 -3.49 8.91
N ALA A 23 -10.10 -2.69 7.85
CA ALA A 23 -10.62 -3.03 6.53
C ALA A 23 -9.88 -4.24 5.92
N VAL A 24 -8.55 -4.34 6.07
CA VAL A 24 -7.78 -5.48 5.52
C VAL A 24 -8.12 -6.80 6.22
N GLN A 25 -8.53 -6.77 7.49
CA GLN A 25 -8.96 -7.97 8.22
C GLN A 25 -10.30 -8.55 7.73
N CYS A 26 -11.07 -7.79 6.95
CA CYS A 26 -12.32 -8.29 6.40
C CYS A 26 -12.05 -9.28 5.25
N PRO A 27 -12.87 -10.34 5.08
CA PRO A 27 -12.66 -11.36 4.04
C PRO A 27 -12.53 -10.82 2.61
N LYS A 28 -13.17 -9.67 2.33
CA LYS A 28 -13.09 -8.97 1.03
C LYS A 28 -11.99 -7.91 0.97
N GLY A 29 -11.39 -7.56 2.12
CA GLY A 29 -10.37 -6.53 2.23
C GLY A 29 -8.96 -7.04 1.99
N LEU A 30 -8.66 -8.28 2.38
CA LEU A 30 -7.33 -8.89 2.22
C LEU A 30 -6.85 -8.97 0.76
N GLY A 31 -7.77 -9.03 -0.20
CA GLY A 31 -7.43 -9.06 -1.63
C GLY A 31 -7.49 -7.70 -2.31
N ASN A 32 -7.82 -6.63 -1.58
CA ASN A 32 -8.05 -5.32 -2.19
C ASN A 32 -6.73 -4.54 -2.30
N PRO A 33 -6.19 -4.32 -3.52
CA PRO A 33 -4.92 -3.63 -3.71
C PRO A 33 -4.94 -2.18 -3.21
N TYR A 34 -6.11 -1.53 -3.17
CA TYR A 34 -6.23 -0.15 -2.68
C TYR A 34 -6.04 -0.06 -1.16
N ILE A 35 -6.50 -1.07 -0.42
CA ILE A 35 -6.28 -1.12 1.05
C ILE A 35 -4.79 -1.29 1.34
N HIS A 36 -4.12 -2.17 0.57
CA HIS A 36 -2.68 -2.36 0.66
C HIS A 36 -1.90 -1.10 0.27
N LEU A 37 -2.35 -0.36 -0.75
CA LEU A 37 -1.74 0.92 -1.13
C LEU A 37 -1.77 1.91 0.03
N ARG A 38 -2.95 2.13 0.62
CA ARG A 38 -3.13 3.08 1.73
C ARG A 38 -2.36 2.66 2.99
N LEU A 39 -2.32 1.37 3.33
CA LEU A 39 -1.48 0.87 4.43
C LEU A 39 0.01 1.07 4.15
N GLY A 40 0.44 0.82 2.92
CA GLY A 40 1.81 1.02 2.48
C GLY A 40 2.26 2.47 2.58
N GLN A 41 1.43 3.41 2.13
CA GLN A 41 1.68 4.85 2.27
C GLN A 41 1.75 5.26 3.73
N LEU A 42 0.83 4.79 4.57
CA LEU A 42 0.83 5.09 6.00
C LEU A 42 2.10 4.60 6.70
N TYR A 43 2.55 3.39 6.38
CA TYR A 43 3.82 2.89 6.91
C TYR A 43 5.01 3.70 6.41
N TYR A 44 4.99 4.14 5.15
CA TYR A 44 6.05 4.98 4.58
C TYR A 44 6.14 6.33 5.31
N GLU A 45 5.00 6.99 5.53
CA GLU A 45 4.94 8.27 6.27
C GLU A 45 5.32 8.13 7.75
N GLN A 46 5.17 6.92 8.32
CA GLN A 46 5.65 6.58 9.66
C GLN A 46 7.11 6.08 9.68
N GLU A 47 7.85 6.22 8.57
CA GLU A 47 9.23 5.75 8.40
C GLU A 47 9.40 4.23 8.62
N ASN A 48 8.32 3.46 8.57
CA ASN A 48 8.33 2.01 8.65
C ASN A 48 8.49 1.38 7.26
N PHE A 49 9.65 1.60 6.66
CA PHE A 49 9.90 1.25 5.26
C PHE A 49 9.82 -0.25 4.95
N ASP A 50 10.13 -1.11 5.91
CA ASP A 50 10.02 -2.56 5.76
C ASP A 50 8.57 -2.96 5.49
N LYS A 51 7.64 -2.52 6.35
CA LYS A 51 6.22 -2.80 6.19
C LYS A 51 5.61 -2.03 5.01
N ALA A 52 6.07 -0.81 4.77
CA ALA A 52 5.65 -0.05 3.60
C ALA A 52 5.94 -0.83 2.31
N THR A 53 7.15 -1.37 2.19
CA THR A 53 7.56 -2.14 1.01
C THR A 53 6.70 -3.38 0.81
N ASP A 54 6.41 -4.13 1.88
CA ASP A 54 5.55 -5.31 1.81
C ASP A 54 4.12 -4.99 1.36
N GLU A 55 3.50 -3.97 1.94
CA GLU A 55 2.11 -3.59 1.62
C GLU A 55 2.02 -2.98 0.22
N LEU A 56 2.94 -2.09 -0.15
CA LEU A 56 2.97 -1.49 -1.49
C LEU A 56 3.29 -2.53 -2.57
N ALA A 57 4.08 -3.56 -2.28
CA ALA A 57 4.29 -4.68 -3.19
C ALA A 57 2.99 -5.47 -3.44
N ARG A 58 2.18 -5.71 -2.40
CA ARG A 58 0.86 -6.35 -2.54
C ARG A 58 -0.09 -5.48 -3.37
N ALA A 59 -0.09 -4.18 -3.14
CA ALA A 59 -0.87 -3.22 -3.93
C ALA A 59 -0.50 -3.31 -5.42
N TYR A 60 0.80 -3.29 -5.73
CA TYR A 60 1.29 -3.43 -7.11
C TYR A 60 0.94 -4.79 -7.73
N MET A 61 1.05 -5.88 -6.97
CA MET A 61 0.69 -7.21 -7.46
C MET A 61 -0.80 -7.35 -7.79
N GLY A 62 -1.69 -6.71 -7.02
CA GLY A 62 -3.13 -6.78 -7.22
C GLY A 62 -3.71 -5.73 -8.17
N GLY A 63 -3.13 -4.53 -8.20
CA GLY A 63 -3.65 -3.38 -8.94
C GLY A 63 -2.75 -2.89 -10.09
N GLY A 64 -1.54 -3.43 -10.23
CA GLY A 64 -0.57 -2.96 -11.23
C GLY A 64 0.00 -1.59 -10.91
N ILE A 65 0.59 -0.94 -11.92
CA ILE A 65 1.13 0.42 -11.79
C ILE A 65 0.04 1.48 -11.76
N ASP A 66 -1.11 1.19 -12.36
CA ASP A 66 -2.23 2.14 -12.50
C ASP A 66 -2.74 2.64 -11.13
N ILE A 67 -2.69 1.78 -10.11
CA ILE A 67 -3.12 2.15 -8.75
C ILE A 67 -2.25 3.22 -8.09
N PHE A 68 -1.04 3.46 -8.60
CA PHE A 68 -0.11 4.48 -8.11
C PHE A 68 -0.12 5.76 -8.93
N MET A 69 -0.82 5.81 -10.08
CA MET A 69 -0.72 6.93 -11.02
C MET A 69 -1.26 8.25 -10.46
N GLU A 70 -2.17 8.18 -9.49
CA GLU A 70 -2.76 9.35 -8.83
C GLU A 70 -2.02 9.77 -7.56
N ASP A 71 -1.01 9.00 -7.13
CA ASP A 71 -0.29 9.17 -5.87
C ASP A 71 1.16 9.66 -6.10
N ASP A 72 1.81 10.10 -5.02
CA ASP A 72 3.20 10.56 -5.07
C ASP A 72 4.15 9.42 -5.52
N PRO A 73 5.04 9.66 -6.51
CA PRO A 73 5.96 8.64 -7.01
C PRO A 73 6.91 8.07 -5.94
N LYS A 74 7.10 8.73 -4.78
CA LYS A 74 7.89 8.19 -3.67
C LYS A 74 7.42 6.81 -3.20
N TYR A 75 6.13 6.51 -3.36
CA TYR A 75 5.56 5.21 -2.99
C TYR A 75 5.81 4.10 -4.02
N LEU A 76 6.38 4.41 -5.18
CA LEU A 76 6.62 3.43 -6.25
C LEU A 76 8.04 2.84 -6.22
N VAL A 77 9.02 3.56 -5.65
CA VAL A 77 10.46 3.26 -5.79
C VAL A 77 10.85 1.90 -5.19
N GLY A 78 10.40 1.60 -3.97
CA GLY A 78 10.66 0.30 -3.32
C GLY A 78 9.90 -0.88 -3.97
N PRO A 79 8.58 -0.77 -4.18
CA PRO A 79 7.75 -1.82 -4.76
C PRO A 79 8.19 -2.27 -6.14
N GLU A 80 8.61 -1.34 -7.00
CA GLU A 80 9.04 -1.67 -8.35
C GLU A 80 10.26 -2.61 -8.35
N GLN A 81 11.21 -2.37 -7.44
CA GLN A 81 12.41 -3.21 -7.30
C GLN A 81 12.05 -4.60 -6.77
N SER A 82 11.19 -4.66 -5.74
CA SER A 82 10.70 -5.92 -5.19
C SER A 82 9.92 -6.73 -6.23
N ALA A 83 8.98 -6.11 -6.95
CA ALA A 83 8.17 -6.78 -7.97
C ALA A 83 9.02 -7.30 -9.14
N LYS A 84 10.04 -6.56 -9.58
CA LYS A 84 11.02 -7.04 -10.57
C LYS A 84 11.76 -8.28 -10.07
N ALA A 85 12.23 -8.28 -8.81
CA ALA A 85 12.90 -9.44 -8.20
C ALA A 85 11.98 -10.67 -8.11
N TYR A 86 10.70 -10.49 -7.78
CA TYR A 86 9.72 -11.59 -7.77
C TYR A 86 9.43 -12.15 -9.16
N ARG A 87 9.33 -11.31 -10.20
CA ARG A 87 9.13 -11.77 -11.58
C ARG A 87 10.32 -12.60 -12.07
N THR A 88 11.55 -12.20 -11.75
CA THR A 88 12.76 -12.96 -12.13
C THR A 88 12.82 -14.33 -11.44
N ARG A 89 12.40 -14.45 -10.18
CA ARG A 89 12.40 -15.74 -9.44
C ARG A 89 11.36 -16.75 -9.91
N ARG A 90 10.29 -16.31 -10.59
CA ARG A 90 9.24 -17.22 -11.08
C ARG A 90 9.51 -17.78 -12.48
N SER A 91 10.58 -17.34 -13.12
CA SER A 91 11.00 -17.76 -14.47
C SER A 91 12.19 -18.74 -14.46
N SER A 92 12.52 -19.33 -13.30
CA SER A 92 13.62 -20.28 -13.09
C SER A 92 13.12 -21.65 -12.66
#